data_AF-A0A7J7NLV1-F1
#
_entry.id   AF-A0A7J7NLV1-F1
#
_cell.length_a   1.000
_cell.length_b   1.000
_cell.length_c   1.000
_cell.angle_alpha   90.00
_cell.angle_beta   90.00
_cell.angle_gamma   90.00
#
_symmetry.space_group_name_H-M   'P 1'
#
loop_
_entity.id
_entity.type
_entity.pdbx_description
1 polymer ?
#
loop_
_entity_poly.entity_id
_entity_poly.type
_entity_poly.pdbx_seq_one_letter_code
_entity_poly.pdbx_strand_id
1 'polypeptide(L)' 'MIQKPDIHGIFSTKNAYDTLRSKEDLAWWWKYIWNQAIDPRLGGFSWRLLNHILPMDDAIMKKGISIESVCHQCHNAS' A
#
# COMPACT_ATOMS: atom_id res chain seq x y z
N MET A 1 12.61 -11.33 -24.35
CA MET A 1 12.14 -12.19 -23.24
C MET A 1 12.25 -13.64 -23.71
N ILE A 2 13.34 -14.33 -23.37
CA ILE A 2 13.56 -15.72 -23.79
C ILE A 2 13.37 -16.58 -22.55
N GLN A 3 12.32 -17.40 -22.54
CA GLN A 3 12.05 -18.33 -21.45
C GLN A 3 13.17 -19.37 -21.37
N LYS A 4 13.58 -19.72 -20.15
CA LYS A 4 14.52 -20.82 -19.94
C LYS A 4 13.81 -22.13 -20.31
N PRO A 5 14.43 -23.02 -21.10
CA PRO A 5 13.81 -24.28 -21.49
C PRO A 5 13.64 -25.16 -20.24
N ASP A 6 12.39 -25.59 -20.01
CA ASP A 6 12.08 -26.61 -19.02
C ASP A 6 12.52 -27.99 -19.56
N ILE A 7 13.11 -28.80 -18.68
CA ILE A 7 13.74 -30.09 -19.05
C ILE A 7 12.71 -31.11 -19.56
N HIS A 8 11.42 -30.92 -19.23
CA HIS A 8 10.33 -31.79 -19.67
C HIS A 8 9.54 -31.22 -20.86
N GLY A 9 9.87 -30.02 -21.36
CA GLY A 9 9.20 -29.41 -22.51
C GLY A 9 7.74 -29.03 -22.26
N ILE A 10 7.26 -29.09 -21.01
CA ILE A 10 5.87 -28.81 -20.67
C ILE A 10 5.73 -27.32 -20.39
N PHE A 11 5.17 -26.59 -21.36
CA PHE A 11 4.77 -25.20 -21.14
C PHE A 11 3.56 -25.16 -20.19
N SER A 12 3.81 -24.83 -18.94
CA SER A 12 2.75 -24.54 -17.96
C SER A 12 2.61 -23.04 -17.79
N THR A 13 1.39 -22.54 -17.90
CA THR A 13 1.04 -21.14 -17.63
C THR A 13 1.49 -20.70 -16.23
N LYS A 14 1.55 -21.63 -15.26
CA LYS A 14 2.10 -21.38 -13.92
C LYS A 14 3.57 -21.00 -13.96
N ASN A 15 4.39 -21.73 -14.72
CA ASN A 15 5.83 -21.51 -14.79
C ASN A 15 6.18 -20.21 -15.53
N ALA A 16 5.42 -19.93 -16.59
CA ALA A 16 5.52 -18.66 -17.31
C ALA A 16 5.20 -17.46 -16.40
N TYR A 17 4.13 -17.57 -15.60
CA TYR A 17 3.73 -16.52 -14.67
C TYR A 17 4.75 -16.32 -13.54
N ASP A 18 5.30 -17.40 -12.99
CA ASP A 18 6.29 -17.32 -11.91
C ASP A 18 7.63 -16.74 -12.36
N THR A 19 7.95 -16.86 -13.65
CA THR A 19 9.14 -16.25 -14.27
C THR A 19 8.93 -14.76 -14.58
N LEU A 20 7.70 -14.37 -14.94
CA LEU A 20 7.34 -12.99 -15.27
C LEU A 20 7.09 -12.14 -14.01
N ARG A 21 6.64 -12.77 -12.92
CA ARG A 21 6.38 -12.08 -11.67
C ARG A 21 7.71 -11.65 -11.02
N SER A 22 7.84 -10.35 -10.76
CA SER A 22 8.84 -9.85 -9.82
C SER A 22 8.54 -10.41 -8.43
N LYS A 23 9.41 -11.28 -7.93
CA LYS A 23 9.40 -11.74 -6.53
C LYS A 23 10.05 -10.66 -5.68
N GLU A 24 9.33 -9.57 -5.47
CA GLU A 24 9.73 -8.60 -4.46
C GLU A 24 9.35 -9.13 -3.09
N ASP A 25 10.25 -8.97 -2.12
CA ASP A 25 9.96 -9.29 -0.75
C ASP A 25 8.82 -8.39 -0.25
N LEU A 26 7.75 -9.02 0.23
CA LEU A 26 6.66 -8.31 0.85
C LEU A 26 7.21 -7.53 2.04
N ALA A 27 6.82 -6.26 2.15
CA ALA A 27 7.20 -5.43 3.29
C ALA A 27 6.83 -6.14 4.61
N TRP A 28 7.66 -6.00 5.64
CA TRP A 28 7.47 -6.68 6.93
C TRP A 28 6.08 -6.41 7.55
N TRP A 29 5.51 -5.23 7.28
CA TRP A 29 4.21 -4.78 7.75
C TRP A 29 3.02 -5.33 6.93
N TRP A 30 3.24 -5.90 5.74
CA TRP A 30 2.20 -6.40 4.84
C TRP A 30 1.32 -7.47 5.51
N LYS A 31 1.95 -8.39 6.25
CA LYS A 31 1.24 -9.47 6.96
C LYS A 31 0.35 -8.96 8.09
N TYR A 32 0.68 -7.80 8.65
CA TYR A 32 -0.11 -7.20 9.72
C TYR A 32 -1.35 -6.51 9.18
N ILE A 33 -1.24 -5.83 8.03
CA ILE A 33 -2.36 -5.13 7.39
C ILE A 33 -3.39 -6.09 6.81
N TRP A 34 -2.94 -7.17 6.19
CA TRP A 34 -3.80 -8.11 5.49
C TRP A 34 -4.08 -9.39 6.28
N ASN A 35 -3.96 -9.33 7.61
CA ASN A 35 -4.37 -10.43 8.48
C ASN A 35 -5.91 -10.55 8.46
N GLN A 36 -6.45 -11.76 8.40
CA GLN A 36 -7.90 -12.04 8.48
C GLN A 36 -8.57 -11.48 9.74
N ALA A 37 -7.80 -11.25 10.81
CA ALA A 37 -8.30 -10.65 12.04
C ALA A 37 -8.64 -9.15 11.90
N ILE A 38 -8.13 -8.47 10.87
CA ILE A 38 -8.36 -7.04 10.66
C ILE A 38 -9.50 -6.84 9.67
N ASP A 39 -10.47 -6.00 10.04
CA ASP A 39 -11.53 -5.57 9.12
C ASP A 39 -10.91 -4.93 7.87
N PRO A 40 -11.34 -5.29 6.64
CA PRO A 40 -10.78 -4.75 5.40
C PRO A 40 -10.73 -3.21 5.35
N ARG A 41 -11.61 -2.51 6.08
CA ARG A 41 -11.60 -1.05 6.23
C ARG A 41 -10.36 -0.56 6.98
N LEU A 42 -10.00 -1.24 8.06
CA LEU A 42 -8.79 -0.96 8.86
C LEU A 42 -7.52 -1.32 8.08
N GLY A 43 -7.54 -2.41 7.32
CA GLY A 43 -6.45 -2.78 6.42
C GLY A 43 -6.20 -1.71 5.36
N GLY A 44 -7.26 -1.26 4.68
CA GLY A 44 -7.20 -0.18 3.69
C GLY A 44 -6.73 1.15 4.28
N PHE A 45 -7.18 1.50 5.50
CA PHE A 45 -6.72 2.69 6.20
C PHE A 45 -5.24 2.60 6.57
N SER A 46 -4.80 1.48 7.15
CA SER A 46 -3.40 1.23 7.52
C SER A 46 -2.48 1.26 6.30
N TRP A 47 -2.92 0.70 5.17
CA TRP A 47 -2.17 0.75 3.91
C TRP A 47 -1.98 2.21 3.46
N ARG A 48 -3.04 3.01 3.47
CA ARG A 48 -2.97 4.44 3.12
C ARG A 48 -2.07 5.20 4.09
N LEU A 49 -2.05 4.82 5.37
CA LEU A 49 -1.26 5.47 6.41
C LEU A 49 0.23 5.23 6.19
N LEU A 50 0.61 3.96 6.00
CA LEU A 50 2.00 3.59 5.74
C LEU A 50 2.54 4.13 4.41
N ASN A 51 1.66 4.33 3.43
CA ASN A 51 2.05 4.94 2.16
C ASN A 51 1.99 6.49 2.17
N HIS A 52 1.71 7.12 3.32
CA HIS A 52 1.54 8.57 3.45
C HIS A 52 0.53 9.17 2.45
N ILE A 53 -0.46 8.35 2.03
CA ILE A 53 -1.52 8.75 1.10
C ILE A 53 -2.60 9.52 1.84
N LEU A 54 -2.75 9.30 3.15
CA LEU A 54 -3.67 10.09 3.96
C LEU A 54 -3.19 11.55 3.96
N PRO A 55 -4.04 12.49 3.56
CA PRO A 55 -3.79 13.91 3.75
C PRO A 55 -3.97 14.20 5.24
N MET A 56 -2.97 13.80 6.02
CA MET A 56 -2.82 14.25 7.41
C MET A 56 -2.43 15.73 7.35
N ASP A 57 -2.86 16.49 8.34
CA ASP A 57 -2.63 17.95 8.36
C ASP A 57 -1.15 18.31 8.15
N ASP A 58 -0.24 17.49 8.69
CA ASP A 58 1.21 17.59 8.47
C ASP A 58 1.64 17.44 7.00
N ALA A 59 1.01 16.54 6.24
CA ALA A 59 1.33 16.31 4.84
C ALA A 59 0.80 17.44 3.94
N ILE A 60 -0.33 18.05 4.34
CA ILE A 60 -0.92 19.23 3.69
C ILE A 60 -0.07 20.48 3.99
N MET A 61 0.34 20.68 5.26
CA MET A 61 1.24 21.77 5.66
C MET A 61 2.59 21.68 4.94
N LYS A 62 3.17 20.48 4.80
CA LYS A 62 4.40 20.26 4.01
C LYS A 62 4.25 20.60 2.52
N LYS A 63 3.03 20.56 1.98
CA LYS A 63 2.72 21.01 0.62
C LYS A 63 2.47 22.52 0.52
N GLY A 64 2.66 23.27 1.62
CA GLY A 64 2.48 24.73 1.65
C GLY A 64 1.03 25.18 1.74
N ILE A 65 0.10 24.25 2.02
CA ILE A 65 -1.31 24.58 2.22
C ILE A 65 -1.47 24.88 3.72
N SER A 66 -1.77 26.15 4.03
CA SER A 66 -2.05 26.60 5.39
C SER A 66 -3.35 25.97 5.85
N ILE A 67 -3.28 25.00 6.76
CA ILE A 67 -4.44 24.54 7.50
C ILE A 67 -4.57 25.48 8.69
N GLU A 68 -5.56 26.37 8.61
CA GLU A 68 -5.98 27.09 9.80
C GLU A 68 -6.55 26.06 10.78
N SER A 69 -6.01 26.01 12.00
CA SER A 69 -6.47 25.16 13.12
C SER A 69 -7.81 25.67 13.68
N VAL A 70 -8.74 26.01 12.79
CA VAL A 70 -10.07 26.46 13.16
C VAL A 70 -10.97 25.24 13.12
N CYS A 71 -11.39 24.81 14.30
CA CYS A 71 -12.44 23.80 14.45
C CYS A 71 -13.69 24.22 13.67
N HIS A 72 -14.06 23.51 12.59
CA HIS A 72 -15.27 23.84 11.80
C HIS A 72 -16.58 23.79 12.60
N GLN A 73 -16.59 23.12 13.77
CA GLN A 73 -17.76 23.10 14.65
C GLN A 73 -17.79 24.24 15.67
N CYS A 74 -16.64 24.74 16.07
CA CYS A 74 -16.52 25.66 17.19
C CYS A 74 -15.94 27.03 16.82
N HIS A 75 -15.50 27.20 15.56
CA HIS A 75 -14.98 28.46 14.98
C HIS A 75 -13.95 29.17 15.87
N ASN A 76 -13.27 28.42 16.73
CA ASN A 76 -12.28 28.94 17.65
C ASN A 76 -10.90 28.46 17.17
N ALA A 77 -9.98 29.42 17.00
CA ALA A 77 -8.56 29.13 16.85
C ALA A 77 -8.00 28.75 18.22
N SER A 78 -7.29 27.62 18.30
CA SER A 78 -6.55 27.21 19.50
C SER A 78 -5.21 27.92 19.57
#